data_AF-A0A9E5ZSN9-F1
#
_entry.id   AF-A0A9E5ZSN9-F1
#
_cell.length_a   1.000
_cell.length_b   1.000
_cell.length_c   1.000
_cell.angle_alpha   90.00
_cell.angle_beta   90.00
_cell.angle_gamma   90.00
#
_symmetry.space_group_name_H-M   'P 1'
#
loop_
_entity.id
_entity.type
_entity.pdbx_description
1 polymer ?
#
loop_
_entity_poly.entity_id
_entity_poly.type
_entity_poly.pdbx_seq_one_letter_code
_entity_poly.pdbx_strand_id
1 'polypeptide(L)'
;CCWCICGAVQMTNTPTAIYGNVEVSPIVYLQGASLNPNSGEETLMRDDLRVAGVIPTTSPYADALGCNASVFTPTGANAIVDWVWVELRDAITNTTIIASQSALLQRDGDVVATDGTSPLNFAKAGGNYYVVIKHRNHLGIMSSSVIALSSSPTTVDFTNSASQITYGSNAQTAFGMSSGVIGMWAGNVNGDNVIQYTGANPDSPSILSNVLADAGNFLNLPTYAATGYNVNDVNMDVNAQYTGASPDAPFILQNALSHPGNFLGLSTFSITEQLP
;
A
#
# COMPACT_ATOMS: atom_id res chain seq x y z
N CYS A 1 67.67 -25.01 10.49
CA CYS A 1 66.37 -25.22 9.81
C CYS A 1 65.31 -24.36 10.47
N CYS A 2 64.94 -23.23 9.87
CA CYS A 2 63.69 -22.55 10.20
C CYS A 2 63.19 -21.87 8.93
N TRP A 3 62.19 -22.47 8.29
CA TRP A 3 61.50 -21.91 7.14
C TRP A 3 60.37 -21.02 7.65
N CYS A 4 60.43 -19.73 7.33
CA CYS A 4 59.33 -18.80 7.57
C CYS A 4 58.44 -18.82 6.31
N ILE A 5 57.23 -19.34 6.44
CA ILE A 5 56.25 -19.39 5.34
C ILE A 5 55.49 -18.06 5.37
N CYS A 6 55.78 -17.18 4.41
CA CYS A 6 54.99 -15.97 4.16
C CYS A 6 53.71 -16.38 3.42
N GLY A 7 52.59 -16.42 4.14
CA GLY A 7 51.27 -16.65 3.55
C GLY A 7 50.79 -15.38 2.83
N ALA A 8 50.78 -15.42 1.50
CA ALA A 8 50.13 -14.39 0.70
C ALA A 8 48.61 -14.48 0.90
N VAL A 9 48.02 -13.46 1.52
CA VAL A 9 46.57 -13.28 1.58
C VAL A 9 46.11 -12.92 0.17
N GLN A 10 45.46 -13.88 -0.50
CA GLN A 10 44.73 -13.61 -1.74
C GLN A 10 43.50 -12.78 -1.39
N MET A 11 43.55 -11.48 -1.66
CA MET A 11 42.38 -10.61 -1.67
C MET A 11 41.52 -11.02 -2.85
N THR A 12 40.50 -11.85 -2.62
CA THR A 12 39.46 -12.09 -3.61
C THR A 12 38.64 -10.81 -3.70
N ASN A 13 39.02 -9.91 -4.61
CA ASN A 13 38.12 -8.87 -5.10
C ASN A 13 36.98 -9.58 -5.83
N THR A 14 35.93 -9.98 -5.10
CA THR A 14 34.64 -10.19 -5.74
C THR A 14 34.27 -8.86 -6.38
N PRO A 15 34.07 -8.81 -7.71
CA PRO A 15 33.55 -7.60 -8.32
C PRO A 15 32.22 -7.31 -7.63
N THR A 16 32.13 -6.19 -6.91
CA THR A 16 30.83 -5.62 -6.60
C THR A 16 30.22 -5.36 -7.96
N ALA A 17 29.23 -6.15 -8.37
CA ALA A 17 28.52 -5.89 -9.60
C ALA A 17 27.99 -4.46 -9.46
N ILE A 18 28.53 -3.54 -10.27
CA ILE A 18 27.94 -2.23 -10.44
C ILE A 18 26.67 -2.49 -11.22
N TYR A 19 25.61 -2.86 -10.50
CA TYR A 19 24.28 -2.82 -11.05
C TYR A 19 24.04 -1.36 -11.44
N GLY A 20 23.43 -1.15 -12.61
CA GLY A 20 22.79 0.13 -12.87
C GLY A 20 21.72 0.39 -11.80
N ASN A 21 21.17 1.60 -11.81
CA ASN A 21 19.97 1.90 -11.03
C ASN A 21 18.79 2.01 -11.99
N VAL A 22 17.64 1.54 -11.54
CA VAL A 22 16.35 1.81 -12.19
C VAL A 22 15.52 2.73 -11.30
N GLU A 23 14.83 3.68 -11.92
CA GLU A 23 13.98 4.64 -11.24
C GLU A 23 12.53 4.51 -11.69
N VAL A 24 11.62 4.50 -10.71
CA VAL A 24 10.17 4.41 -10.95
C VAL A 24 9.44 5.44 -10.10
N SER A 25 8.43 6.06 -10.70
CA SER A 25 7.51 7.01 -10.05
C SER A 25 6.08 6.48 -10.17
N PRO A 26 5.68 5.53 -9.29
CA PRO A 26 4.30 5.05 -9.28
C PRO A 26 3.33 6.14 -8.84
N ILE A 27 2.13 6.13 -9.42
CA ILE A 27 0.99 6.93 -8.96
C ILE A 27 -0.13 5.97 -8.59
N VAL A 28 -0.63 6.03 -7.36
CA VAL A 28 -1.64 5.11 -6.82
C VAL A 28 -2.53 5.82 -5.81
N TYR A 29 -3.81 5.44 -5.76
CA TYR A 29 -4.73 5.94 -4.74
C TYR A 29 -5.20 4.81 -3.83
N LEU A 30 -5.32 5.12 -2.55
CA LEU A 30 -5.95 4.27 -1.56
C LEU A 30 -7.42 4.67 -1.45
N GLN A 31 -8.32 3.71 -1.68
CA GLN A 31 -9.75 3.97 -1.54
C GLN A 31 -10.09 4.46 -0.13
N GLY A 32 -9.49 3.86 0.91
CA GLY A 32 -9.71 4.22 2.30
C GLY A 32 -9.58 5.72 2.52
N ALA A 33 -8.41 6.27 2.22
CA ALA A 33 -8.12 7.70 2.33
C ALA A 33 -8.91 8.58 1.34
N SER A 34 -9.55 8.01 0.32
CA SER A 34 -10.37 8.75 -0.64
C SER A 34 -11.85 8.81 -0.25
N LEU A 35 -12.30 7.96 0.68
CA LEU A 35 -13.67 7.96 1.18
C LEU A 35 -13.95 9.23 1.98
N ASN A 36 -15.14 9.80 1.82
CA ASN A 36 -15.58 11.01 2.54
C ASN A 36 -14.52 12.13 2.52
N PRO A 37 -14.11 12.61 1.32
CA PRO A 37 -13.02 13.57 1.18
C PRO A 37 -13.34 14.92 1.81
N ASN A 38 -12.30 15.71 2.08
CA ASN A 38 -12.46 17.10 2.53
C ASN A 38 -13.14 17.93 1.43
N SER A 39 -14.08 18.78 1.83
CA SER A 39 -14.78 19.65 0.87
C SER A 39 -13.79 20.62 0.21
N GLY A 40 -13.79 20.65 -1.13
CA GLY A 40 -12.86 21.41 -1.95
C GLY A 40 -11.53 20.70 -2.26
N GLU A 41 -11.32 19.48 -1.74
CA GLU A 41 -10.14 18.65 -1.98
C GLU A 41 -10.53 17.25 -2.47
N GLU A 42 -11.68 17.11 -3.16
CA GLU A 42 -12.26 15.81 -3.56
C GLU A 42 -11.38 15.01 -4.52
N THR A 43 -10.37 15.63 -5.12
CA THR A 43 -9.38 14.97 -5.98
C THR A 43 -8.16 14.47 -5.22
N LEU A 44 -8.02 14.77 -3.93
CA LEU A 44 -6.89 14.37 -3.10
C LEU A 44 -7.33 13.33 -2.07
N MET A 45 -6.46 12.37 -1.78
CA MET A 45 -6.62 11.51 -0.59
C MET A 45 -6.55 12.36 0.67
N ARG A 46 -7.24 11.97 1.74
CA ARG A 46 -7.08 12.55 3.07
C ARG A 46 -5.77 12.11 3.72
N ASP A 47 -5.24 12.94 4.60
CA ASP A 47 -4.01 12.72 5.35
C ASP A 47 -4.25 12.70 6.88
N ASP A 48 -5.40 12.18 7.32
CA ASP A 48 -5.83 12.21 8.73
C ASP A 48 -4.77 11.59 9.66
N LEU A 49 -4.13 10.49 9.24
CA LEU A 49 -3.05 9.83 9.98
C LEU A 49 -1.83 10.74 10.19
N ARG A 50 -1.48 11.55 9.19
CA ARG A 50 -0.37 12.52 9.27
C ARG A 50 -0.76 13.68 10.17
N VAL A 51 -1.99 14.20 10.03
CA VAL A 51 -2.52 15.29 10.87
C VAL A 51 -2.56 14.87 12.34
N ALA A 52 -2.92 13.62 12.63
CA ALA A 52 -2.89 13.05 13.98
C ALA A 52 -1.48 12.69 14.47
N GLY A 53 -0.47 12.74 13.60
CA GLY A 53 0.92 12.41 13.95
C GLY A 53 1.15 10.94 14.31
N VAL A 54 0.34 10.03 13.76
CA VAL A 54 0.39 8.60 14.09
C VAL A 54 1.19 7.77 13.10
N ILE A 55 1.54 8.31 11.92
CA ILE A 55 2.37 7.61 10.93
C ILE A 55 3.77 7.37 11.53
N PRO A 56 4.24 6.11 11.60
CA PRO A 56 5.54 5.82 12.17
C PRO A 56 6.68 6.33 11.26
N THR A 57 7.79 6.79 11.86
CA THR A 57 9.02 7.13 11.11
C THR A 57 9.78 5.89 10.62
N THR A 58 9.35 4.70 11.04
CA THR A 58 9.90 3.42 10.62
C THR A 58 8.78 2.67 9.90
N SER A 59 9.06 2.23 8.68
CA SER A 59 8.13 1.46 7.88
C SER A 59 7.59 0.24 8.64
N PRO A 60 6.29 -0.07 8.53
CA PRO A 60 5.71 -1.28 9.09
C PRO A 60 6.08 -2.56 8.32
N TYR A 61 6.78 -2.45 7.18
CA TYR A 61 7.14 -3.58 6.33
C TYR A 61 8.48 -4.21 6.74
N ALA A 62 8.79 -5.35 6.11
CA ALA A 62 9.91 -6.21 6.50
C ALA A 62 11.30 -5.54 6.42
N ASP A 63 11.46 -4.48 5.61
CA ASP A 63 12.73 -3.75 5.51
C ASP A 63 12.95 -2.76 6.66
N ALA A 64 11.91 -2.46 7.45
CA ALA A 64 11.92 -1.50 8.55
C ALA A 64 12.61 -0.17 8.18
N LEU A 65 12.42 0.29 6.93
CA LEU A 65 13.10 1.47 6.42
C LEU A 65 12.68 2.72 7.22
N GLY A 66 13.67 3.53 7.61
CA GLY A 66 13.43 4.77 8.35
C GLY A 66 13.30 5.99 7.44
N CYS A 67 12.47 6.95 7.82
CA CYS A 67 12.42 8.30 7.27
C CYS A 67 12.65 9.35 8.37
N ASN A 68 13.01 10.57 7.97
CA ASN A 68 13.10 11.69 8.90
C ASN A 68 11.69 12.25 9.18
N ALA A 69 11.34 12.53 10.44
CA ALA A 69 10.02 13.06 10.79
C ALA A 69 9.62 14.36 10.04
N SER A 70 10.60 15.13 9.54
CA SER A 70 10.34 16.32 8.72
C SER A 70 9.57 16.03 7.43
N VAL A 71 9.59 14.79 6.90
CA VAL A 71 8.81 14.42 5.71
C VAL A 71 7.29 14.49 5.95
N PHE A 72 6.84 14.54 7.20
CA PHE A 72 5.43 14.68 7.56
C PHE A 72 4.97 16.15 7.73
N THR A 73 5.88 17.11 7.53
CA THR A 73 5.58 18.55 7.65
C THR A 73 4.89 19.17 6.43
N PRO A 74 5.14 18.74 5.17
CA PRO A 74 4.41 19.24 4.01
C PRO A 74 2.89 19.01 4.13
N THR A 75 2.13 19.90 3.49
CA THR A 75 0.66 19.87 3.42
C THR A 75 0.21 20.00 1.97
N GLY A 76 -1.10 19.87 1.70
CA GLY A 76 -1.64 19.89 0.34
C GLY A 76 -1.26 18.62 -0.43
N ALA A 77 -1.12 18.70 -1.76
CA ALA A 77 -0.88 17.55 -2.64
C ALA A 77 0.27 16.64 -2.17
N ASN A 78 1.37 17.23 -1.69
CA ASN A 78 2.57 16.48 -1.30
C ASN A 78 2.56 16.00 0.16
N ALA A 79 1.45 16.16 0.89
CA ALA A 79 1.38 15.65 2.26
C ALA A 79 1.40 14.12 2.23
N ILE A 80 2.11 13.50 3.18
CA ILE A 80 2.16 12.04 3.25
C ILE A 80 0.85 11.49 3.81
N VAL A 81 0.28 10.50 3.12
CA VAL A 81 -0.90 9.73 3.53
C VAL A 81 -0.48 8.54 4.37
N ASP A 82 0.46 7.72 3.86
CA ASP A 82 0.89 6.49 4.52
C ASP A 82 2.16 5.87 3.89
N TRP A 83 2.64 4.77 4.48
CA TRP A 83 3.62 3.86 3.89
C TRP A 83 2.97 2.91 2.87
N VAL A 84 3.70 2.61 1.80
CA VAL A 84 3.39 1.55 0.83
C VAL A 84 4.60 0.67 0.59
N TRP A 85 4.36 -0.54 0.10
CA TRP A 85 5.39 -1.51 -0.27
C TRP A 85 5.43 -1.68 -1.78
N VAL A 86 6.59 -1.45 -2.39
CA VAL A 86 6.77 -1.53 -3.84
C VAL A 86 7.67 -2.70 -4.18
N GLU A 87 7.23 -3.54 -5.13
CA GLU A 87 8.01 -4.67 -5.65
C GLU A 87 8.29 -4.48 -7.15
N LEU A 88 9.50 -4.84 -7.56
CA LEU A 88 9.83 -5.13 -8.95
C LEU A 88 9.86 -6.65 -9.12
N ARG A 89 9.06 -7.18 -10.04
CA ARG A 89 9.03 -8.62 -10.35
C ARG A 89 9.61 -8.93 -11.73
N ASP A 90 10.08 -10.16 -11.88
CA ASP A 90 10.74 -10.66 -13.07
C ASP A 90 9.83 -10.59 -14.31
N ALA A 91 10.41 -10.23 -15.46
CA ALA A 91 9.66 -10.07 -16.71
C ALA A 91 9.09 -11.38 -17.27
N ILE A 92 9.74 -12.52 -16.98
CA ILE A 92 9.35 -13.84 -17.48
C ILE A 92 8.45 -14.53 -16.46
N THR A 93 8.81 -14.45 -15.18
CA THR A 93 8.09 -15.10 -14.07
C THR A 93 7.54 -14.07 -13.11
N ASN A 94 6.30 -13.61 -13.35
CA ASN A 94 5.64 -12.53 -12.60
C ASN A 94 5.35 -12.82 -11.10
N THR A 95 5.70 -14.01 -10.59
CA THR A 95 5.67 -14.35 -9.16
C THR A 95 7.03 -14.16 -8.48
N THR A 96 8.12 -13.99 -9.24
CA THR A 96 9.48 -13.84 -8.70
C THR A 96 9.76 -12.37 -8.39
N ILE A 97 9.92 -12.05 -7.11
CA ILE A 97 10.31 -10.71 -6.64
C ILE A 97 11.81 -10.51 -6.82
N ILE A 98 12.20 -9.51 -7.60
CA ILE A 98 13.59 -9.17 -7.92
C ILE A 98 14.14 -8.11 -6.95
N ALA A 99 13.30 -7.15 -6.59
CA ALA A 99 13.59 -6.12 -5.60
C ALA A 99 12.29 -5.68 -4.93
N SER A 100 12.41 -5.17 -3.71
CA SER A 100 11.29 -4.56 -3.01
C SER A 100 11.79 -3.56 -1.98
N GLN A 101 11.02 -2.50 -1.73
CA GLN A 101 11.32 -1.54 -0.68
C GLN A 101 10.06 -0.81 -0.23
N SER A 102 10.11 -0.26 0.97
CA SER A 102 9.13 0.69 1.49
C SER A 102 9.25 2.05 0.81
N ALA A 103 8.10 2.70 0.65
CA ALA A 103 7.97 4.03 0.09
C ALA A 103 6.87 4.81 0.81
N LEU A 104 6.83 6.13 0.60
CA LEU A 104 5.82 7.02 1.14
C LEU A 104 4.82 7.39 0.05
N LEU A 105 3.54 7.42 0.39
CA LEU A 105 2.46 7.83 -0.51
C LEU A 105 2.02 9.27 -0.20
N GLN A 106 1.95 10.13 -1.20
CA GLN A 106 1.45 11.50 -1.11
C GLN A 106 -0.05 11.60 -1.41
N ARG A 107 -0.70 12.70 -1.00
CA ARG A 107 -2.15 12.92 -1.14
C ARG A 107 -2.64 12.95 -2.59
N ASP A 108 -1.78 13.35 -3.52
CA ASP A 108 -2.07 13.35 -4.96
C ASP A 108 -1.77 12.02 -5.66
N GLY A 109 -1.29 11.03 -4.92
CA GLY A 109 -1.04 9.67 -5.38
C GLY A 109 0.41 9.35 -5.69
N ASP A 110 1.31 10.34 -5.66
CA ASP A 110 2.73 10.12 -5.93
C ASP A 110 3.36 9.22 -4.86
N VAL A 111 4.04 8.15 -5.32
CA VAL A 111 4.83 7.28 -4.47
C VAL A 111 6.30 7.71 -4.53
N VAL A 112 6.81 8.15 -3.39
CA VAL A 112 8.14 8.78 -3.25
C VAL A 112 9.02 8.03 -2.26
N ALA A 113 10.33 8.24 -2.37
CA ALA A 113 11.32 7.72 -1.44
C ALA A 113 11.19 8.34 -0.04
N THR A 114 12.03 7.89 0.90
CA THR A 114 11.97 8.32 2.31
C THR A 114 12.42 9.75 2.58
N ASP A 115 12.86 10.48 1.55
CA ASP A 115 13.05 11.93 1.59
C ASP A 115 11.75 12.71 1.34
N GLY A 116 10.68 12.02 0.94
CA GLY A 116 9.37 12.61 0.68
C GLY A 116 9.25 13.28 -0.69
N THR A 117 10.23 13.16 -1.59
CA THR A 117 10.19 13.83 -2.90
C THR A 117 10.80 13.05 -4.06
N SER A 118 11.83 12.24 -3.82
CA SER A 118 12.55 11.58 -4.90
C SER A 118 11.77 10.37 -5.44
N PRO A 119 11.93 10.04 -6.75
CA PRO A 119 11.50 8.77 -7.29
C PRO A 119 12.10 7.58 -6.53
N LEU A 120 11.47 6.41 -6.67
CA LEU A 120 12.00 5.19 -6.10
C LEU A 120 13.18 4.70 -6.92
N ASN A 121 14.33 4.55 -6.26
CA ASN A 121 15.54 4.02 -6.85
C ASN A 121 15.74 2.57 -6.42
N PHE A 122 15.95 1.65 -7.37
CA PHE A 122 16.32 0.27 -7.10
C PHE A 122 17.69 -0.03 -7.72
N ALA A 123 18.57 -0.67 -6.95
CA ALA A 123 19.88 -1.13 -7.41
C ALA A 123 19.75 -2.37 -8.32
N LYS A 124 19.18 -2.19 -9.51
CA LYS A 124 18.95 -3.20 -10.55
C LYS A 124 19.29 -2.63 -11.93
N ALA A 125 19.76 -3.50 -12.81
CA ALA A 125 20.05 -3.12 -14.20
C ALA A 125 18.80 -2.62 -14.93
N GLY A 126 18.99 -1.73 -15.92
CA GLY A 126 17.90 -1.34 -16.81
C GLY A 126 17.28 -2.55 -17.51
N GLY A 127 15.96 -2.58 -17.60
CA GLY A 127 15.24 -3.76 -18.07
C GLY A 127 13.73 -3.62 -17.92
N ASN A 128 13.03 -4.70 -18.25
CA ASN A 128 11.58 -4.79 -18.14
C ASN A 128 11.20 -5.43 -16.81
N TYR A 129 10.23 -4.86 -16.10
CA TYR A 129 9.78 -5.33 -14.80
C TYR A 129 8.28 -5.22 -14.67
N TYR A 130 7.64 -6.14 -13.95
CA TYR A 130 6.32 -5.84 -13.40
C TYR A 130 6.50 -4.97 -12.17
N VAL A 131 5.63 -3.97 -12.00
CA VAL A 131 5.60 -3.10 -10.82
C VAL A 131 4.40 -3.48 -9.98
N VAL A 132 4.64 -3.73 -8.70
CA VAL A 132 3.60 -4.10 -7.71
C VAL A 132 3.57 -3.07 -6.62
N ILE A 133 2.37 -2.69 -6.21
CA ILE A 133 2.13 -1.85 -5.04
C ILE A 133 1.27 -2.64 -4.07
N LYS A 134 1.71 -2.70 -2.81
CA LYS A 134 0.97 -3.27 -1.69
C LYS A 134 0.82 -2.24 -0.58
N HIS A 135 -0.24 -2.40 0.18
CA HIS A 135 -0.53 -1.57 1.35
C HIS A 135 -0.98 -2.48 2.49
N ARG A 136 -0.99 -1.96 3.73
CA ARG A 136 -1.26 -2.77 4.94
C ARG A 136 -2.70 -3.26 5.07
N ASN A 137 -3.68 -2.52 4.54
CA ASN A 137 -5.11 -2.85 4.66
C ASN A 137 -5.89 -2.74 3.33
N HIS A 138 -5.16 -2.63 2.21
CA HIS A 138 -5.74 -2.67 0.86
C HIS A 138 -5.22 -3.88 0.09
N LEU A 139 -5.99 -4.36 -0.89
CA LEU A 139 -5.53 -5.40 -1.82
C LEU A 139 -4.44 -4.85 -2.74
N GLY A 140 -3.33 -5.58 -2.87
CA GLY A 140 -2.22 -5.24 -3.73
C GLY A 140 -2.58 -5.27 -5.21
N ILE A 141 -1.85 -4.49 -6.00
CA ILE A 141 -2.03 -4.35 -7.44
C ILE A 141 -0.69 -4.55 -8.15
N MET A 142 -0.71 -5.11 -9.35
CA MET A 142 0.46 -5.29 -10.22
C MET A 142 0.13 -4.80 -11.62
N SER A 143 1.13 -4.32 -12.36
CA SER A 143 0.96 -4.03 -13.79
C SER A 143 0.60 -5.29 -14.61
N SER A 144 -0.26 -5.16 -15.62
CA SER A 144 -0.68 -6.26 -16.50
C SER A 144 0.40 -6.64 -17.52
N SER A 145 1.30 -5.71 -17.80
CA SER A 145 2.46 -5.88 -18.65
C SER A 145 3.73 -5.38 -17.96
N VAL A 146 4.87 -5.82 -18.47
CA VAL A 146 6.16 -5.35 -18.02
C VAL A 146 6.41 -3.91 -18.47
N ILE A 147 7.06 -3.13 -17.61
CA ILE A 147 7.39 -1.73 -17.81
C ILE A 147 8.91 -1.63 -17.98
N ALA A 148 9.35 -0.91 -19.01
CA ALA A 148 10.76 -0.64 -19.24
C ALA A 148 11.25 0.42 -18.24
N LEU A 149 12.18 0.02 -17.37
CA LEU A 149 12.81 0.90 -16.39
C LEU A 149 14.28 1.13 -16.74
N SER A 150 14.76 2.32 -16.44
CA SER A 150 16.13 2.76 -16.67
C SER A 150 16.56 3.68 -15.53
N SER A 151 17.77 4.24 -15.59
CA SER A 151 18.22 5.25 -14.63
C SER A 151 17.51 6.60 -14.76
N SER A 152 16.56 6.74 -15.69
CA SER A 152 15.63 7.86 -15.74
C SER A 152 14.29 7.44 -15.13
N PRO A 153 13.64 8.30 -14.32
CA PRO A 153 12.35 7.99 -13.71
C PRO A 153 11.29 7.64 -14.76
N THR A 154 10.69 6.46 -14.62
CA THR A 154 9.52 6.06 -15.41
C THR A 154 8.25 6.20 -14.56
N THR A 155 7.30 7.03 -15.02
CA THR A 155 5.98 7.14 -14.39
C THR A 155 5.14 5.89 -14.66
N VAL A 156 4.51 5.36 -13.60
CA VAL A 156 3.61 4.22 -13.68
C VAL A 156 2.30 4.57 -12.99
N ASP A 157 1.31 4.97 -13.77
CA ASP A 157 0.04 5.48 -13.25
C ASP A 157 -1.03 4.38 -13.21
N PHE A 158 -1.45 4.01 -11.99
CA PHE A 158 -2.53 3.04 -11.74
C PHE A 158 -3.90 3.70 -11.54
N THR A 159 -4.02 5.02 -11.65
CA THR A 159 -5.21 5.76 -11.21
C THR A 159 -6.22 6.01 -12.32
N ASN A 160 -5.81 5.90 -13.59
CA ASN A 160 -6.66 6.24 -14.73
C ASN A 160 -7.74 5.17 -14.99
N SER A 161 -9.00 5.50 -14.68
CA SER A 161 -10.12 4.56 -14.84
C SER A 161 -10.38 4.15 -16.30
N ALA A 162 -9.99 4.99 -17.27
CA ALA A 162 -10.20 4.75 -18.70
C ALA A 162 -9.10 3.89 -19.33
N SER A 163 -7.95 3.75 -18.66
CA SER A 163 -6.79 2.99 -19.15
C SER A 163 -6.14 2.21 -18.01
N GLN A 164 -6.88 1.27 -17.43
CA GLN A 164 -6.39 0.44 -16.33
C GLN A 164 -5.21 -0.42 -16.80
N ILE A 165 -4.09 -0.33 -16.08
CA ILE A 165 -2.88 -1.09 -16.38
C ILE A 165 -2.69 -2.28 -15.45
N THR A 166 -3.69 -2.67 -14.64
CA THR A 166 -3.54 -3.72 -13.63
C THR A 166 -3.70 -5.13 -14.19
N TYR A 167 -2.94 -6.07 -13.64
CA TYR A 167 -3.13 -7.51 -13.82
C TYR A 167 -4.48 -7.97 -13.25
N GLY A 168 -5.08 -8.98 -13.87
CA GLY A 168 -6.38 -9.51 -13.47
C GLY A 168 -7.56 -8.65 -13.92
N SER A 169 -8.72 -8.83 -13.28
CA SER A 169 -9.95 -8.08 -13.59
C SER A 169 -10.51 -7.46 -12.32
N ASN A 170 -10.93 -6.20 -12.38
CA ASN A 170 -11.44 -5.45 -11.23
C ASN A 170 -10.46 -5.42 -10.04
N ALA A 171 -9.15 -5.34 -10.31
CA ALA A 171 -8.10 -5.25 -9.29
C ALA A 171 -8.18 -3.98 -8.43
N GLN A 172 -8.91 -2.98 -8.92
CA GLN A 172 -9.12 -1.67 -8.30
C GLN A 172 -10.60 -1.30 -8.35
N THR A 173 -10.97 -0.22 -7.66
CA THR A 173 -12.34 0.26 -7.55
C THR A 173 -12.48 1.73 -7.90
N ALA A 174 -13.62 2.08 -8.50
CA ALA A 174 -14.07 3.46 -8.66
C ALA A 174 -15.04 3.88 -7.55
N PHE A 175 -15.48 2.94 -6.69
CA PHE A 175 -16.43 3.23 -5.62
C PHE A 175 -15.76 4.11 -4.56
N GLY A 176 -16.38 5.26 -4.25
CA GLY A 176 -15.81 6.21 -3.30
C GLY A 176 -14.62 7.01 -3.82
N MET A 177 -14.31 6.90 -5.12
CA MET A 177 -13.22 7.64 -5.78
C MET A 177 -13.77 8.86 -6.52
N SER A 178 -12.90 9.82 -6.82
CA SER A 178 -13.23 10.94 -7.70
C SER A 178 -13.45 10.47 -9.14
N SER A 179 -14.21 11.24 -9.92
CA SER A 179 -14.56 10.86 -11.29
C SER A 179 -13.32 10.68 -12.16
N GLY A 180 -13.20 9.52 -12.82
CA GLY A 180 -12.07 9.19 -13.69
C GLY A 180 -10.88 8.56 -12.96
N VAL A 181 -10.96 8.45 -11.63
CA VAL A 181 -9.92 7.88 -10.78
C VAL A 181 -10.36 6.52 -10.22
N ILE A 182 -9.42 5.59 -10.15
CA ILE A 182 -9.58 4.30 -9.45
C ILE A 182 -8.50 4.14 -8.38
N GLY A 183 -8.86 3.45 -7.30
CA GLY A 183 -7.97 3.19 -6.17
C GLY A 183 -7.87 1.70 -5.84
N MET A 184 -6.88 1.34 -5.04
CA MET A 184 -6.77 0.01 -4.44
C MET A 184 -7.99 -0.26 -3.55
N TRP A 185 -8.49 -1.49 -3.52
CA TRP A 185 -9.62 -1.85 -2.66
C TRP A 185 -9.23 -1.81 -1.18
N ALA A 186 -9.94 -1.03 -0.37
CA ALA A 186 -9.77 -1.01 1.08
C ALA A 186 -10.51 -2.19 1.74
N GLY A 187 -10.00 -2.64 2.89
CA GLY A 187 -10.76 -3.52 3.78
C GLY A 187 -10.21 -4.94 3.92
N ASN A 188 -9.00 -5.23 3.45
CA ASN A 188 -8.27 -6.48 3.74
C ASN A 188 -7.57 -6.32 5.10
N VAL A 189 -8.36 -6.31 6.17
CA VAL A 189 -7.89 -5.93 7.52
C VAL A 189 -7.35 -7.13 8.30
N ASN A 190 -7.64 -8.34 7.84
CA ASN A 190 -7.12 -9.58 8.40
C ASN A 190 -5.85 -10.09 7.67
N GLY A 191 -5.48 -9.48 6.53
CA GLY A 191 -4.29 -9.80 5.76
C GLY A 191 -4.34 -11.14 5.00
N ASP A 192 -5.52 -11.66 4.67
CA ASP A 192 -5.70 -12.93 3.95
C ASP A 192 -5.80 -12.79 2.42
N ASN A 193 -5.64 -11.55 1.92
CA ASN A 193 -5.71 -11.16 0.51
C ASN A 193 -7.12 -11.32 -0.10
N VAL A 194 -8.15 -11.35 0.74
CA VAL A 194 -9.55 -11.43 0.34
C VAL A 194 -10.39 -10.45 1.16
N ILE A 195 -11.08 -9.53 0.51
CA ILE A 195 -12.08 -8.68 1.18
C ILE A 195 -13.41 -9.40 1.20
N GLN A 196 -13.95 -9.66 2.38
CA GLN A 196 -15.26 -10.28 2.55
C GLN A 196 -15.97 -9.81 3.83
N TYR A 197 -17.21 -9.34 3.66
CA TYR A 197 -18.04 -8.92 4.79
C TYR A 197 -18.62 -10.11 5.57
N THR A 198 -19.06 -11.14 4.85
CA THR A 198 -19.50 -12.44 5.39
C THR A 198 -18.89 -13.56 4.56
N GLY A 199 -18.62 -14.72 5.16
CA GLY A 199 -17.96 -15.82 4.47
C GLY A 199 -17.17 -16.71 5.42
N ALA A 200 -16.14 -17.36 4.88
CA ALA A 200 -15.29 -18.27 5.65
C ALA A 200 -14.37 -17.52 6.62
N ASN A 201 -13.74 -16.43 6.16
CA ASN A 201 -12.81 -15.61 6.96
C ASN A 201 -13.17 -14.11 6.85
N PRO A 202 -14.39 -13.70 7.27
CA PRO A 202 -14.82 -12.31 7.14
C PRO A 202 -13.86 -11.34 7.83
N ASP A 203 -13.68 -10.17 7.22
CA ASP A 203 -12.83 -9.09 7.75
C ASP A 203 -13.43 -8.40 8.98
N SER A 204 -14.76 -8.26 9.00
CA SER A 204 -15.51 -7.49 10.01
C SER A 204 -15.23 -7.93 11.46
N PRO A 205 -15.19 -9.24 11.81
CA PRO A 205 -14.79 -9.68 13.15
C PRO A 205 -13.40 -9.26 13.60
N SER A 206 -12.43 -9.09 12.69
CA SER A 206 -11.08 -8.64 13.06
C SER A 206 -11.10 -7.21 13.63
N ILE A 207 -11.98 -6.35 13.10
CA ILE A 207 -12.20 -5.00 13.59
C ILE A 207 -12.77 -5.04 15.01
N LEU A 208 -13.77 -5.90 15.25
CA LEU A 208 -14.33 -6.09 16.60
C LEU A 208 -13.27 -6.58 17.59
N SER A 209 -12.48 -7.58 17.21
CA SER A 209 -11.41 -8.10 18.06
C SER A 209 -10.37 -7.04 18.40
N ASN A 210 -9.97 -6.22 17.44
CA ASN A 210 -9.07 -5.09 17.66
C ASN A 210 -9.67 -4.06 18.64
N VAL A 211 -10.91 -3.63 18.41
CA VAL A 211 -11.62 -2.65 19.25
C VAL A 211 -11.77 -3.15 20.70
N LEU A 212 -12.09 -4.42 20.90
CA LEU A 212 -12.24 -5.00 22.24
C LEU A 212 -10.89 -5.24 22.94
N ALA A 213 -9.81 -5.45 22.17
CA ALA A 213 -8.47 -5.65 22.71
C ALA A 213 -7.73 -4.33 23.01
N ASP A 214 -8.25 -3.19 22.56
CA ASP A 214 -7.64 -1.88 22.80
C ASP A 214 -7.53 -1.59 24.31
N ALA A 215 -6.33 -1.20 24.75
CA ALA A 215 -6.04 -0.96 26.16
C ALA A 215 -6.87 0.18 26.78
N GLY A 216 -7.35 1.12 25.95
CA GLY A 216 -8.24 2.19 26.37
C GLY A 216 -9.72 1.76 26.47
N ASN A 217 -10.12 0.62 25.88
CA ASN A 217 -11.48 0.10 25.95
C ASN A 217 -11.75 -0.70 27.23
N PHE A 218 -11.55 -0.09 28.39
CA PHE A 218 -11.71 -0.75 29.69
C PHE A 218 -13.13 -1.33 29.93
N LEU A 219 -14.14 -0.78 29.27
CA LEU A 219 -15.54 -1.21 29.38
C LEU A 219 -15.92 -2.29 28.35
N ASN A 220 -14.99 -2.73 27.48
CA ASN A 220 -15.21 -3.71 26.42
C ASN A 220 -16.42 -3.37 25.54
N LEU A 221 -16.56 -2.10 25.16
CA LEU A 221 -17.69 -1.63 24.36
C LEU A 221 -17.41 -1.85 22.87
N PRO A 222 -18.31 -2.51 22.11
CA PRO A 222 -18.20 -2.61 20.65
C PRO A 222 -18.30 -1.27 19.92
N THR A 223 -18.75 -0.22 20.62
CA THR A 223 -18.85 1.15 20.12
C THR A 223 -17.60 1.99 20.37
N TYR A 224 -16.57 1.43 20.99
CA TYR A 224 -15.32 2.13 21.23
C TYR A 224 -14.58 2.38 19.90
N ALA A 225 -13.88 3.51 19.80
CA ALA A 225 -13.03 3.84 18.67
C ALA A 225 -11.57 3.63 19.07
N ALA A 226 -10.91 2.65 18.47
CA ALA A 226 -9.48 2.39 18.65
C ALA A 226 -8.67 3.35 17.80
N THR A 227 -8.28 4.48 18.40
CA THR A 227 -7.58 5.57 17.71
C THR A 227 -6.08 5.28 17.56
N GLY A 228 -5.55 5.39 16.34
CA GLY A 228 -4.11 5.31 16.10
C GLY A 228 -3.75 4.80 14.71
N TYR A 229 -2.48 4.41 14.54
CA TYR A 229 -2.01 3.77 13.31
C TYR A 229 -2.42 2.29 13.29
N ASN A 230 -3.62 2.03 12.80
CA ASN A 230 -4.27 0.74 12.91
C ASN A 230 -4.53 0.11 11.53
N VAL A 231 -4.33 -1.20 11.39
CA VAL A 231 -4.65 -1.93 10.15
C VAL A 231 -6.16 -2.05 9.96
N ASN A 232 -6.93 -2.06 11.06
CA ASN A 232 -8.38 -2.22 11.04
C ASN A 232 -9.17 -0.94 10.73
N ASP A 233 -8.49 0.20 10.62
CA ASP A 233 -9.04 1.48 10.17
C ASP A 233 -9.13 1.49 8.63
N VAL A 234 -10.31 1.15 8.09
CA VAL A 234 -10.54 0.91 6.66
C VAL A 234 -10.60 2.21 5.88
N ASN A 235 -11.21 3.25 6.46
CA ASN A 235 -11.35 4.55 5.82
C ASN A 235 -10.16 5.50 6.11
N MET A 236 -9.18 5.04 6.89
CA MET A 236 -7.95 5.77 7.23
C MET A 236 -8.22 7.10 7.94
N ASP A 237 -9.26 7.18 8.78
CA ASP A 237 -9.65 8.37 9.55
C ASP A 237 -9.05 8.43 10.97
N VAL A 238 -8.06 7.59 11.24
CA VAL A 238 -7.37 7.39 12.52
C VAL A 238 -8.18 6.55 13.52
N ASN A 239 -9.45 6.25 13.27
CA ASN A 239 -10.32 5.56 14.22
C ASN A 239 -10.82 4.22 13.67
N ALA A 240 -10.25 3.11 14.15
CA ALA A 240 -10.84 1.81 13.89
C ALA A 240 -12.05 1.59 14.81
N GLN A 241 -13.25 1.42 14.24
CA GLN A 241 -14.49 1.24 14.99
C GLN A 241 -15.39 0.16 14.36
N TYR A 242 -15.89 -0.75 15.20
CA TYR A 242 -16.78 -1.83 14.73
C TYR A 242 -18.24 -1.38 14.57
N THR A 243 -18.77 -0.67 15.57
CA THR A 243 -20.10 -0.05 15.58
C THR A 243 -20.02 1.35 16.18
N GLY A 244 -20.96 2.24 15.88
CA GLY A 244 -20.95 3.58 16.49
C GLY A 244 -21.17 4.68 15.46
N ALA A 245 -20.46 5.79 15.63
CA ALA A 245 -20.64 7.00 14.81
C ALA A 245 -20.00 6.86 13.43
N SER A 246 -18.80 6.24 13.36
CA SER A 246 -18.02 6.07 12.13
C SER A 246 -17.47 4.64 12.02
N PRO A 247 -18.33 3.62 11.92
CA PRO A 247 -17.87 2.24 11.85
C PRO A 247 -17.22 1.89 10.50
N ASP A 248 -16.18 1.06 10.53
CA ASP A 248 -15.43 0.60 9.36
C ASP A 248 -16.10 -0.56 8.61
N ALA A 249 -16.77 -1.45 9.35
CA ALA A 249 -17.36 -2.68 8.80
C ALA A 249 -18.32 -2.44 7.61
N PRO A 250 -19.14 -1.37 7.57
CA PRO A 250 -19.97 -1.06 6.41
C PRO A 250 -19.20 -0.77 5.12
N PHE A 251 -17.96 -0.30 5.17
CA PHE A 251 -17.16 -0.07 3.95
C PHE A 251 -16.80 -1.40 3.27
N ILE A 252 -16.49 -2.43 4.06
CA ILE A 252 -16.24 -3.80 3.54
C ILE A 252 -17.49 -4.34 2.84
N LEU A 253 -18.68 -4.15 3.42
CA LEU A 253 -19.94 -4.54 2.78
C LEU A 253 -20.17 -3.77 1.47
N GLN A 254 -19.97 -2.45 1.48
CA GLN A 254 -20.15 -1.62 0.29
C GLN A 254 -19.17 -2.00 -0.83
N ASN A 255 -17.94 -2.37 -0.49
CA ASN A 255 -16.98 -2.90 -1.46
C ASN A 255 -17.50 -4.18 -2.11
N ALA A 256 -17.97 -5.15 -1.32
CA ALA A 256 -18.55 -6.38 -1.85
C ALA A 256 -19.77 -6.10 -2.75
N LEU A 257 -20.66 -5.17 -2.37
CA LEU A 257 -21.86 -4.84 -3.14
C LEU A 257 -21.59 -4.01 -4.39
N SER A 258 -20.56 -3.16 -4.38
CA SER A 258 -20.19 -2.29 -5.51
C SER A 258 -19.30 -2.99 -6.54
N HIS A 259 -18.73 -4.15 -6.19
CA HIS A 259 -17.86 -4.90 -7.08
C HIS A 259 -18.58 -5.31 -8.38
N PRO A 260 -18.05 -4.99 -9.59
CA PRO A 260 -18.73 -5.27 -10.87
C PRO A 260 -19.06 -6.74 -11.11
N GLY A 261 -18.28 -7.66 -10.53
CA GLY A 261 -18.54 -9.10 -10.58
C GLY A 261 -19.71 -9.58 -9.69
N ASN A 262 -20.22 -8.77 -8.76
CA ASN A 262 -21.30 -9.12 -7.85
C ASN A 262 -22.67 -8.71 -8.39
N PHE A 263 -23.03 -9.20 -9.57
CA PHE A 263 -24.29 -8.84 -10.24
C PHE A 263 -25.57 -9.25 -9.47
N LEU A 264 -25.45 -10.13 -8.47
CA LEU A 264 -26.54 -10.56 -7.60
C LEU A 264 -26.64 -9.73 -6.30
N GLY A 265 -25.69 -8.84 -6.04
CA GLY A 265 -25.67 -8.01 -4.82
C GLY A 265 -25.57 -8.83 -3.52
N LEU A 266 -24.80 -9.92 -3.54
CA LEU A 266 -24.64 -10.81 -2.38
C LEU A 266 -23.66 -10.22 -1.37
N SER A 267 -24.02 -10.21 -0.08
CA SER A 267 -23.13 -9.82 1.03
C SER A 267 -22.03 -10.84 1.32
N THR A 268 -22.15 -12.05 0.77
CA THR A 268 -21.15 -13.12 0.83
C THR A 268 -20.14 -13.05 -0.33
N PHE A 269 -20.26 -12.06 -1.22
CA PHE A 269 -19.32 -11.91 -2.31
C PHE A 269 -17.95 -11.51 -1.77
N SER A 270 -16.92 -12.20 -2.21
CA SER A 270 -15.53 -11.97 -1.83
C SER A 270 -14.76 -11.32 -2.98
N ILE A 271 -13.94 -10.31 -2.66
CA ILE A 271 -13.03 -9.68 -3.62
C ILE A 271 -11.64 -10.22 -3.35
N THR A 272 -11.06 -10.95 -4.31
CA THR A 272 -9.72 -11.54 -4.17
C THR A 272 -8.67 -10.63 -4.80
N GLU A 273 -7.53 -10.50 -4.14
CA GLU A 273 -6.35 -9.82 -4.67
C GLU A 273 -5.99 -10.33 -6.08
N GLN A 274 -5.69 -9.40 -6.99
CA GLN A 274 -5.33 -9.72 -8.37
C GLN A 274 -3.81 -9.73 -8.54
N LEU A 275 -3.16 -10.70 -7.90
CA LEU A 275 -1.75 -11.01 -8.05
C LEU A 275 -1.57 -12.49 -8.41
N PRO A 276 -0.54 -12.87 -9.19
CA PRO A 276 -0.24 -14.25 -9.54
C PRO A 276 0.37 -15.05 -8.38
#